data_AF-A0A7X9I4M5-F1
#
_entry.id   AF-A0A7X9I4M5-F1
#
_cell.length_a   1.000
_cell.length_b   1.000
_cell.length_c   1.000
_cell.angle_alpha   90.00
_cell.angle_beta   90.00
_cell.angle_gamma   90.00
#
_symmetry.space_group_name_H-M   'P 1'
#
loop_
_entity.id
_entity.type
_entity.pdbx_description
1 polymer ?
#
loop_
_entity_poly.entity_id
_entity_poly.type
_entity_poly.pdbx_seq_one_letter_code
_entity_poly.pdbx_strand_id
1 'polypeptide(L)'
;MFVFKFLNDQLLKMQWLYDLVRSLVENVFNLDMTTRLGGSIHFFIYDIIKIFILLSVLIFAISYIQSYFPPERSRRILGRFGGVSGNVLGALLGTITPFCSCSSIPLFIGFTSAGLPIGVTFSFLLSSPLVDLASLILLASIFNWKIAIVYVVVGVVLAVIGGTVISRMKLEDYVEPFVFSNQIDGLEEQTMTAKDRLEFSNDQVKDIVKRVWMYIILGVAIGAAIHNWIPENIIAALLGQDKWYSVLL
;
A
#
# COMPACT_ATOMS: atom_id res chain seq x y z
N MET A 1 28.09 5.43 4.56
CA MET A 1 27.66 4.69 3.35
C MET A 1 27.62 3.16 3.53
N PHE A 2 28.60 2.52 4.16
CA PHE A 2 28.65 1.06 4.30
C PHE A 2 27.43 0.44 5.02
N VAL A 3 27.02 1.03 6.16
CA VAL A 3 25.86 0.55 6.94
C VAL A 3 24.54 0.65 6.16
N PHE A 4 24.33 1.75 5.43
CA PHE A 4 23.15 1.91 4.57
C PHE A 4 23.12 0.92 3.41
N LYS A 5 24.28 0.65 2.79
CA LYS A 5 24.39 -0.34 1.71
C LYS A 5 24.11 -1.75 2.23
N PHE A 6 24.68 -2.11 3.38
CA PHE A 6 24.43 -3.38 4.05
C PHE A 6 22.96 -3.55 4.44
N LEU A 7 22.34 -2.54 5.04
CA LEU A 7 20.91 -2.55 5.38
C LEU A 7 20.05 -2.71 4.13
N ASN A 8 20.33 -1.99 3.05
CA ASN A 8 19.58 -2.13 1.81
C ASN A 8 19.74 -3.53 1.20
N ASP A 9 20.95 -4.06 1.17
CA ASP A 9 21.26 -5.34 0.55
C ASP A 9 20.70 -6.53 1.35
N GLN A 10 20.66 -6.43 2.69
CA GLN A 10 20.15 -7.50 3.54
C GLN A 10 18.66 -7.37 3.88
N LEU A 11 18.16 -6.15 4.11
CA LEU A 11 16.77 -5.93 4.54
C LEU A 11 15.81 -5.80 3.35
N LEU A 12 16.16 -4.98 2.34
CA LEU A 12 15.27 -4.68 1.20
C LEU A 12 15.50 -5.65 0.02
N LYS A 13 16.76 -5.91 -0.34
CA LYS A 13 17.08 -6.89 -1.38
C LYS A 13 17.07 -8.32 -0.87
N MET A 14 17.09 -8.55 0.45
CA MET A 14 17.10 -9.89 1.04
C MET A 14 18.09 -10.83 0.32
N GLN A 15 19.35 -10.40 0.17
CA GLN A 15 20.38 -11.20 -0.52
C GLN A 15 20.53 -12.60 0.06
N TRP A 16 20.41 -12.72 1.38
CA TRP A 16 20.38 -14.02 2.06
C TRP A 16 19.28 -14.96 1.53
N LEU A 17 18.09 -14.44 1.24
CA LEU A 17 16.99 -15.21 0.66
C LEU A 17 17.28 -15.54 -0.81
N TYR A 18 17.86 -14.60 -1.56
CA TYR A 18 18.28 -14.83 -2.94
C TYR A 18 19.25 -16.01 -3.04
N ASP A 19 20.29 -16.02 -2.20
CA ASP A 19 21.32 -17.05 -2.16
C ASP A 19 20.78 -18.40 -1.66
N LEU A 20 19.86 -18.37 -0.69
CA LEU A 20 19.19 -19.57 -0.18
C LEU A 20 18.32 -20.23 -1.26
N VAL A 21 17.48 -19.43 -1.93
CA VAL A 21 16.64 -19.94 -3.02
C VAL A 21 17.51 -20.40 -4.20
N ARG A 22 18.64 -19.73 -4.45
CA ARG A 22 19.62 -20.15 -5.46
C ARG A 22 20.18 -21.52 -5.15
N SER A 23 20.65 -21.73 -3.93
CA SER A 23 21.14 -23.03 -3.48
C SER A 23 20.04 -24.11 -3.59
N LEU A 24 18.79 -23.77 -3.30
CA LEU A 24 17.65 -24.68 -3.42
C LEU A 24 17.42 -25.08 -4.89
N VAL A 25 17.42 -24.13 -5.83
CA VAL A 25 17.21 -24.39 -7.26
C VAL A 25 18.38 -25.15 -7.89
N GLU A 26 19.61 -24.76 -7.59
CA GLU A 26 20.81 -25.39 -8.14
C GLU A 26 21.05 -26.78 -7.55
N ASN A 27 20.87 -26.98 -6.24
CA ASN A 27 21.23 -28.24 -5.56
C ASN A 27 20.08 -29.25 -5.43
N VAL A 28 18.82 -28.79 -5.30
CA VAL A 28 17.66 -29.69 -5.14
C VAL A 28 16.98 -29.96 -6.48
N PHE A 29 16.76 -28.92 -7.28
CA PHE A 29 16.14 -29.05 -8.59
C PHE A 29 17.14 -29.34 -9.70
N ASN A 30 18.45 -29.20 -9.45
CA ASN A 30 19.53 -29.43 -10.41
C ASN A 30 19.35 -28.61 -11.71
N LEU A 31 18.78 -27.41 -11.56
CA LEU A 31 18.52 -26.47 -12.65
C LEU A 31 19.52 -25.33 -12.57
N ASP A 32 20.22 -25.07 -13.67
CA ASP A 32 21.15 -23.94 -13.75
C ASP A 32 20.37 -22.63 -13.92
N MET A 33 20.75 -21.63 -13.14
CA MET A 33 20.25 -20.25 -13.18
C MET A 33 20.42 -19.56 -14.52
N THR A 34 21.39 -20.01 -15.31
CA THR A 34 21.61 -19.49 -16.67
C THR A 34 20.51 -19.91 -17.65
N THR A 35 19.76 -20.96 -17.32
CA THR A 35 18.64 -21.42 -18.14
C THR A 35 17.38 -20.61 -17.86
N ARG A 36 16.55 -20.43 -18.90
CA ARG A 36 15.28 -19.70 -18.78
C ARG A 36 14.36 -20.30 -17.70
N LEU A 37 14.31 -21.63 -17.62
CA LEU A 37 13.53 -22.34 -16.60
C LEU A 37 14.10 -22.16 -15.19
N GLY A 38 15.42 -22.33 -15.01
CA GLY A 38 16.07 -22.16 -13.70
C GLY A 38 15.88 -20.75 -13.15
N GLY A 39 16.11 -19.72 -13.97
CA GLY A 39 15.89 -18.33 -13.55
C GLY A 39 14.42 -17.97 -13.28
N SER A 40 13.46 -18.52 -14.04
CA SER A 40 12.03 -18.30 -13.78
C SER A 40 11.58 -18.96 -12.46
N ILE A 41 12.05 -20.18 -12.17
CA ILE A 41 11.71 -20.88 -10.92
C ILE A 41 12.34 -20.18 -9.72
N HIS A 42 13.60 -19.75 -9.85
CA HIS A 42 14.25 -18.96 -8.81
C HIS A 42 13.49 -17.67 -8.53
N PHE A 43 13.19 -16.89 -9.58
CA PHE A 43 12.41 -15.66 -9.47
C PHE A 43 11.06 -15.93 -8.79
N PHE A 44 10.33 -16.96 -9.23
CA PHE A 44 9.04 -17.32 -8.64
C PHE A 44 9.13 -17.59 -7.13
N ILE A 45 10.05 -18.45 -6.70
CA ILE A 45 10.18 -18.82 -5.29
C ILE A 45 10.69 -17.63 -4.46
N TYR A 46 11.71 -16.93 -4.96
CA TYR A 46 12.30 -15.78 -4.30
C TYR A 46 11.28 -14.65 -4.13
N ASP A 47 10.58 -14.25 -5.18
CA ASP A 47 9.62 -13.15 -5.13
C ASP A 47 8.36 -13.51 -4.33
N ILE A 48 7.88 -14.76 -4.37
CA ILE A 48 6.80 -15.21 -3.49
C ILE A 48 7.19 -15.01 -2.02
N ILE A 49 8.31 -15.60 -1.59
CA ILE A 49 8.72 -15.56 -0.19
C ILE A 49 8.99 -14.11 0.23
N LYS A 50 9.68 -13.35 -0.62
CA LYS A 50 10.01 -11.95 -0.38
C LYS A 50 8.76 -11.09 -0.21
N ILE A 51 7.78 -11.21 -1.11
CA ILE A 51 6.53 -10.43 -1.04
C ILE A 51 5.76 -10.80 0.22
N PHE A 52 5.64 -12.08 0.58
CA PHE A 52 4.93 -12.47 1.81
C PHE A 52 5.61 -11.93 3.07
N ILE A 53 6.94 -12.00 3.17
CA ILE A 53 7.69 -11.44 4.30
C ILE A 53 7.49 -9.93 4.36
N LEU A 54 7.70 -9.23 3.25
CA LEU A 54 7.63 -7.77 3.19
C LEU A 54 6.22 -7.26 3.47
N LEU A 55 5.20 -7.91 2.90
CA LEU A 55 3.79 -7.60 3.15
C LEU A 55 3.43 -7.84 4.62
N SER A 56 3.83 -8.97 5.21
CA SER A 56 3.53 -9.29 6.61
C SER A 56 4.17 -8.29 7.57
N VAL A 57 5.46 -7.96 7.37
CA VAL A 57 6.17 -6.98 8.20
C VAL A 57 5.56 -5.59 8.06
N LEU A 58 5.22 -5.18 6.83
CA LEU A 58 4.62 -3.88 6.56
C LEU A 58 3.24 -3.76 7.23
N ILE A 59 2.36 -4.74 7.03
CA ILE A 59 1.04 -4.76 7.65
C ILE A 59 1.17 -4.76 9.17
N PHE A 60 2.04 -5.61 9.73
CA PHE A 60 2.28 -5.65 11.17
C PHE A 60 2.70 -4.28 11.70
N ALA A 61 3.70 -3.64 11.07
CA ALA A 61 4.20 -2.34 11.49
C ALA A 61 3.11 -1.26 11.43
N ILE A 62 2.34 -1.22 10.33
CA ILE A 62 1.25 -0.26 10.15
C ILE A 62 0.13 -0.51 11.16
N SER A 63 -0.33 -1.75 11.34
CA SER A 63 -1.37 -2.11 12.31
C SER A 63 -0.92 -1.84 13.75
N TYR A 64 0.35 -2.08 14.05
CA TYR A 64 0.92 -1.76 15.34
C TYR A 64 0.93 -0.25 15.59
N ILE A 65 1.35 0.56 14.61
CA ILE A 65 1.29 2.04 14.70
C ILE A 65 -0.16 2.53 14.83
N GLN A 66 -1.09 1.98 14.03
CA GLN A 66 -2.50 2.33 14.10
C GLN A 66 -3.12 2.02 15.46
N SER A 67 -2.68 0.97 16.15
CA SER A 67 -3.13 0.66 17.51
C SER A 67 -2.80 1.75 18.54
N TYR A 68 -1.90 2.70 18.22
CA TYR A 68 -1.63 3.90 19.03
C TYR A 68 -2.49 5.12 18.61
N PHE A 69 -2.99 5.14 17.38
CA PHE A 69 -3.81 6.21 16.80
C PHE A 69 -5.19 5.69 16.37
N PRO A 70 -6.05 5.30 17.34
CA PRO A 70 -7.36 4.76 17.04
C PRO A 70 -8.25 5.81 16.35
N PRO A 71 -9.12 5.41 15.41
CA PRO A 71 -9.90 6.30 14.57
C PRO A 71 -10.81 7.26 15.35
N GLU A 72 -11.16 6.92 16.59
CA GLU A 72 -11.96 7.73 17.52
C GLU A 72 -11.23 9.02 17.94
N ARG A 73 -9.89 8.99 18.06
CA ARG A 73 -9.11 10.20 18.35
C ARG A 73 -9.12 11.14 17.15
N SER A 74 -8.97 10.59 15.95
CA SER A 74 -9.10 11.34 14.70
C SER A 74 -10.51 11.94 14.58
N ARG A 75 -11.57 11.21 14.96
CA ARG A 75 -12.95 11.76 15.07
C ARG A 75 -13.05 12.95 16.01
N ARG A 76 -12.47 12.90 17.22
CA ARG A 76 -12.56 14.05 18.16
C ARG A 76 -11.99 15.34 17.57
N ILE A 77 -10.97 15.22 16.70
CA ILE A 77 -10.31 16.35 16.03
C ILE A 77 -11.09 16.74 14.76
N LEU A 78 -11.39 15.78 13.87
CA LEU A 78 -11.98 16.03 12.55
C LEU A 78 -13.49 16.19 12.57
N GLY A 79 -14.19 15.57 13.52
CA GLY A 79 -15.65 15.65 13.65
C GLY A 79 -16.16 17.06 13.97
N ARG A 80 -15.27 17.99 14.35
CA ARG A 80 -15.59 19.42 14.52
C ARG A 80 -15.60 20.19 13.19
N PHE A 81 -15.07 19.60 12.12
CA PHE A 81 -14.92 20.24 10.81
C PHE A 81 -15.77 19.49 9.76
N GLY A 82 -16.71 20.20 9.15
CA GLY A 82 -17.59 19.68 8.10
C GLY A 82 -17.35 20.36 6.75
N GLY A 83 -17.85 19.74 5.68
CA GLY A 83 -17.73 20.29 4.34
C GLY A 83 -16.29 20.37 3.83
N VAL A 84 -15.96 21.43 3.11
CA VAL A 84 -14.67 21.56 2.41
C VAL A 84 -13.48 21.59 3.38
N SER A 85 -13.59 22.24 4.54
CA SER A 85 -12.51 22.28 5.53
C SER A 85 -12.24 20.90 6.14
N GLY A 86 -13.29 20.12 6.42
CA GLY A 86 -13.17 18.73 6.83
C GLY A 86 -12.48 17.88 5.77
N ASN A 87 -12.83 18.06 4.49
CA ASN A 87 -12.23 17.32 3.39
C ASN A 87 -10.74 17.61 3.22
N VAL A 88 -10.34 18.88 3.37
CA VAL A 88 -8.92 19.28 3.38
C VAL A 88 -8.17 18.61 4.53
N LEU A 89 -8.73 18.61 5.73
CA LEU A 89 -8.17 17.91 6.89
C LEU A 89 -8.05 16.40 6.65
N GLY A 90 -9.06 15.77 6.06
CA GLY A 90 -9.04 14.35 5.71
C GLY A 90 -7.95 14.01 4.70
N ALA A 91 -7.81 14.81 3.64
CA ALA A 91 -6.76 14.62 2.63
C ALA A 91 -5.36 14.84 3.21
N LEU A 92 -5.16 15.86 4.04
CA LEU A 92 -3.88 16.09 4.72
C LEU A 92 -3.50 14.96 5.65
N LEU A 93 -4.47 14.42 6.41
CA LEU A 93 -4.23 13.23 7.22
C LEU A 93 -3.81 12.05 6.34
N GLY A 94 -4.51 11.78 5.24
CA GLY A 94 -4.16 10.68 4.33
C GLY A 94 -2.77 10.83 3.72
N THR A 95 -2.36 12.06 3.43
CA THR A 95 -1.01 12.37 2.91
C THR A 95 0.09 12.12 3.96
N ILE A 96 -0.17 12.48 5.23
CA ILE A 96 0.78 12.29 6.33
C ILE A 96 0.85 10.81 6.75
N THR A 97 -0.27 10.10 6.66
CA THR A 97 -0.39 8.68 6.96
C THR A 97 -0.72 7.88 5.69
N PRO A 98 0.26 7.69 4.79
CA PRO A 98 0.05 6.92 3.58
C PRO A 98 -0.20 5.46 3.96
N PHE A 99 -1.46 5.06 3.87
CA PHE A 99 -1.89 3.70 4.10
C PHE A 99 -2.08 3.03 2.76
N CYS A 100 -1.57 1.82 2.65
CA CYS A 100 -1.87 0.98 1.52
C CYS A 100 -3.38 0.66 1.49
N SER A 101 -3.88 0.30 0.31
CA SER A 101 -5.29 -0.09 0.10
C SER A 101 -5.79 -1.16 1.09
N CYS A 102 -4.89 -2.02 1.58
CA CYS A 102 -5.19 -3.05 2.58
C CYS A 102 -5.60 -2.48 3.95
N SER A 103 -5.07 -1.32 4.32
CA SER A 103 -5.29 -0.69 5.64
C SER A 103 -6.22 0.52 5.56
N SER A 104 -6.39 1.11 4.38
CA SER A 104 -7.27 2.28 4.21
C SER A 104 -8.75 1.91 4.32
N ILE A 105 -9.16 0.71 3.90
CA ILE A 105 -10.56 0.25 3.97
C ILE A 105 -11.05 0.09 5.43
N PRO A 106 -10.36 -0.65 6.33
CA PRO A 106 -10.78 -0.72 7.73
C PRO A 106 -10.81 0.65 8.42
N LEU A 107 -9.88 1.54 8.08
CA LEU A 107 -9.88 2.91 8.61
C LEU A 107 -11.05 3.74 8.10
N PHE A 108 -11.42 3.57 6.83
CA PHE A 108 -12.63 4.19 6.30
C PHE A 108 -13.86 3.73 7.09
N ILE A 109 -14.03 2.42 7.26
CA ILE A 109 -15.14 1.85 8.02
C ILE A 109 -15.15 2.39 9.46
N GLY A 110 -13.99 2.41 10.12
CA GLY A 110 -13.86 2.94 11.48
C GLY A 110 -14.17 4.44 11.57
N PHE A 111 -13.75 5.25 10.59
CA PHE A 111 -14.06 6.68 10.56
C PHE A 111 -15.55 6.94 10.28
N THR A 112 -16.16 6.20 9.35
CA THR A 112 -17.58 6.35 9.01
C THR A 112 -18.48 5.87 10.14
N SER A 113 -18.15 4.74 10.79
CA SER A 113 -18.91 4.25 11.95
C SER A 113 -18.72 5.12 13.19
N ALA A 114 -17.55 5.75 13.33
CA ALA A 114 -17.33 6.82 14.29
C ALA A 114 -18.10 8.10 13.94
N GLY A 115 -18.84 8.18 12.83
CA GLY A 115 -19.70 9.30 12.49
C GLY A 115 -18.98 10.51 11.92
N LEU A 116 -17.79 10.34 11.32
CA LEU A 116 -17.24 11.38 10.45
C LEU A 116 -18.10 11.52 9.19
N PRO A 117 -18.25 12.75 8.64
CA PRO A 117 -18.93 12.93 7.37
C PRO A 117 -18.25 12.13 6.26
N ILE A 118 -19.04 11.47 5.40
CA ILE A 118 -18.53 10.60 4.33
C ILE A 118 -17.56 11.32 3.39
N GLY A 119 -17.79 12.60 3.08
CA GLY A 119 -16.84 13.35 2.25
C GLY A 119 -15.42 13.41 2.84
N VAL A 120 -15.31 13.49 4.16
CA VAL A 120 -14.02 13.59 4.86
C VAL A 120 -13.29 12.25 4.81
N THR A 121 -14.01 11.15 5.04
CA THR A 121 -13.46 9.80 5.00
C THR A 121 -13.07 9.39 3.58
N PHE A 122 -13.83 9.80 2.57
CA PHE A 122 -13.45 9.61 1.17
C PHE A 122 -12.25 10.48 0.74
N SER A 123 -12.16 11.73 1.21
CA SER A 123 -10.99 12.57 0.94
C SER A 123 -9.72 11.92 1.50
N PHE A 124 -9.80 11.35 2.71
CA PHE A 124 -8.73 10.56 3.30
C PHE A 124 -8.41 9.31 2.47
N LEU A 125 -9.43 8.50 2.12
CA LEU A 125 -9.26 7.29 1.32
C LEU A 125 -8.59 7.54 -0.03
N LEU A 126 -8.95 8.63 -0.70
CA LEU A 126 -8.38 9.02 -1.99
C LEU A 126 -6.94 9.51 -1.82
N SER A 127 -6.69 10.37 -0.83
CA SER A 127 -5.36 10.95 -0.64
C SER A 127 -4.31 9.93 -0.19
N SER A 128 -4.72 8.94 0.61
CA SER A 128 -3.80 8.00 1.26
C SER A 128 -2.96 7.14 0.29
N PRO A 129 -3.51 6.58 -0.80
CA PRO A 129 -2.73 5.91 -1.85
C PRO A 129 -2.19 6.86 -2.93
N LEU A 130 -2.79 8.05 -3.11
CA LEU A 130 -2.37 8.98 -4.16
C LEU A 130 -1.07 9.70 -3.81
N VAL A 131 -0.87 10.04 -2.53
CA VAL A 131 0.27 10.84 -2.09
C VAL A 131 0.94 10.17 -0.90
N ASP A 132 2.10 9.56 -1.15
CA ASP A 132 2.96 9.01 -0.10
C ASP A 132 4.37 9.62 -0.12
N LEU A 133 5.03 9.57 1.05
CA LEU A 133 6.33 10.19 1.25
C LEU A 133 7.44 9.53 0.42
N ALA A 134 7.36 8.22 0.16
CA ALA A 134 8.36 7.52 -0.63
C ALA A 134 8.26 7.94 -2.10
N SER A 135 7.05 8.01 -2.66
CA SER A 135 6.82 8.54 -4.01
C SER A 135 7.30 9.99 -4.14
N LEU A 136 7.07 10.84 -3.13
CA LEU A 136 7.56 12.22 -3.12
C LEU A 136 9.09 12.27 -3.19
N ILE A 137 9.79 11.50 -2.36
CA ILE A 137 11.26 11.46 -2.34
C ILE A 137 11.80 10.94 -3.68
N LEU A 138 11.19 9.90 -4.25
CA LEU A 138 11.58 9.35 -5.54
C LEU A 138 11.37 10.37 -6.67
N LEU A 139 10.21 11.01 -6.74
CA LEU A 139 9.92 12.06 -7.71
C LEU A 139 10.87 13.25 -7.57
N ALA A 140 11.17 13.67 -6.33
CA ALA A 140 12.10 14.76 -6.08
C ALA A 140 13.53 14.41 -6.53
N SER A 141 13.94 13.15 -6.35
CA SER A 141 15.25 12.63 -6.79
C SER A 141 15.39 12.58 -8.31
N ILE A 142 14.32 12.22 -9.03
CA ILE A 142 14.34 12.03 -10.49
C ILE A 142 14.04 13.34 -11.24
N PHE A 143 13.03 14.10 -10.81
CA PHE A 143 12.44 15.23 -11.56
C PHE A 143 12.62 16.59 -10.88
N ASN A 144 13.33 16.67 -9.75
CA ASN A 144 13.47 17.83 -8.86
C ASN A 144 12.26 18.11 -7.95
N TRP A 145 12.52 18.84 -6.87
CA TRP A 145 11.54 19.24 -5.85
C TRP A 145 10.33 20.00 -6.38
N LYS A 146 10.49 20.80 -7.46
CA LYS A 146 9.37 21.55 -8.05
C LYS A 146 8.26 20.62 -8.54
N ILE A 147 8.62 19.56 -9.26
CA ILE A 147 7.66 18.61 -9.83
C ILE A 147 7.02 17.77 -8.71
N ALA A 148 7.82 17.34 -7.74
CA ALA A 148 7.32 16.59 -6.58
C ALA A 148 6.28 17.39 -5.76
N ILE A 149 6.52 18.68 -5.52
CA ILE A 149 5.56 19.54 -4.80
C ILE A 149 4.26 19.71 -5.60
N VAL A 150 4.35 19.94 -6.91
CA VAL A 150 3.16 20.05 -7.76
C VAL A 150 2.34 18.76 -7.72
N TYR A 151 2.99 17.60 -7.78
CA TYR A 151 2.32 16.30 -7.66
C TYR A 151 1.52 16.18 -6.35
N VAL A 152 2.14 16.50 -5.22
CA VAL A 152 1.50 16.47 -3.89
C VAL A 152 0.29 17.41 -3.86
N VAL A 153 0.46 18.65 -4.32
CA VAL A 153 -0.61 19.66 -4.32
C VAL A 153 -1.78 19.19 -5.18
N VAL A 154 -1.52 18.70 -6.39
CA VAL A 154 -2.56 18.20 -7.29
C VAL A 154 -3.26 16.99 -6.68
N GLY A 155 -2.51 16.05 -6.09
CA GLY A 155 -3.09 14.87 -5.43
C GLY A 155 -4.03 15.23 -4.29
N VAL A 156 -3.60 16.16 -3.41
CA VAL A 156 -4.44 16.66 -2.31
C VAL A 156 -5.67 17.38 -2.84
N VAL A 157 -5.52 18.25 -3.85
CA VAL A 157 -6.65 18.97 -4.46
C VAL A 157 -7.67 18.00 -5.06
N LEU A 158 -7.21 16.97 -5.78
CA LEU A 158 -8.09 15.95 -6.35
C LEU A 158 -8.83 15.15 -5.27
N ALA A 159 -8.14 14.79 -4.18
CA ALA A 159 -8.76 14.11 -3.05
C ALA A 159 -9.85 14.97 -2.39
N VAL A 160 -9.58 16.27 -2.18
CA VAL A 160 -10.55 17.22 -1.62
C VAL A 160 -11.75 17.43 -2.55
N ILE A 161 -11.52 17.57 -3.86
CA ILE A 161 -12.59 17.67 -4.85
C ILE A 161 -13.44 16.40 -4.82
N GLY A 162 -12.81 15.22 -4.86
CA GLY A 162 -13.49 13.93 -4.81
C GLY A 162 -14.39 13.79 -3.59
N GLY A 163 -13.87 14.03 -2.39
CA GLY A 163 -14.68 13.96 -1.17
C GLY A 163 -15.75 15.05 -1.08
N THR A 164 -15.50 16.24 -1.63
CA THR A 164 -16.50 17.33 -1.67
C THR A 164 -17.65 16.98 -2.62
N VAL A 165 -17.33 16.41 -3.78
CA VAL A 165 -18.30 15.95 -4.76
C VAL A 165 -19.16 14.84 -4.16
N ILE A 166 -18.56 13.87 -3.49
CA ILE A 166 -19.29 12.78 -2.81
C ILE A 166 -20.24 13.34 -1.74
N SER A 167 -19.77 14.26 -0.91
CA SER A 167 -20.60 14.89 0.13
C SER A 167 -21.71 15.78 -0.44
N ARG A 168 -21.47 16.48 -1.56
CA ARG A 168 -22.46 17.33 -2.23
C ARG A 168 -23.56 16.51 -2.88
N MET A 169 -23.22 15.37 -3.48
CA MET A 169 -24.17 14.48 -4.14
C MET A 169 -24.97 13.61 -3.16
N LYS A 170 -24.63 13.65 -1.87
CA LYS A 170 -25.25 12.83 -0.83
C LYS A 170 -25.28 11.34 -1.19
N LEU A 171 -24.13 10.84 -1.64
CA LEU A 171 -23.98 9.45 -2.06
C LEU A 171 -23.86 8.48 -0.87
N GLU A 172 -24.22 8.91 0.34
CA GLU A 172 -24.13 8.08 1.54
C GLU A 172 -24.99 6.81 1.42
N ASP A 173 -26.13 6.91 0.73
CA ASP A 173 -27.07 5.80 0.52
C ASP A 173 -26.52 4.68 -0.37
N TYR A 174 -25.44 4.92 -1.13
CA TYR A 174 -24.77 3.91 -1.96
C TYR A 174 -23.67 3.17 -1.22
N VAL A 175 -23.33 3.60 0.00
CA VAL A 175 -22.35 2.91 0.84
C VAL A 175 -23.05 1.77 1.57
N GLU A 176 -22.44 0.60 1.56
CA GLU A 176 -23.05 -0.60 2.14
C GLU A 176 -23.39 -0.37 3.63
N PRO A 177 -24.60 -0.73 4.09
CA PRO A 177 -25.08 -0.39 5.44
C PRO A 177 -24.17 -0.89 6.58
N PHE A 178 -23.45 -2.00 6.38
CA PHE A 178 -22.53 -2.54 7.39
C PHE A 178 -21.42 -1.56 7.76
N VAL A 179 -21.06 -0.64 6.86
CA VAL A 179 -20.02 0.37 7.06
C VAL A 179 -20.41 1.39 8.14
N PHE A 180 -21.71 1.64 8.28
CA PHE A 180 -22.27 2.52 9.32
C PHE A 180 -22.65 1.75 10.58
N SER A 181 -23.08 0.50 10.45
CA SER A 181 -23.56 -0.32 11.56
C SER A 181 -22.47 -1.10 12.28
N ASN A 182 -21.25 -1.14 11.75
CA ASN A 182 -20.06 -1.52 12.52
C ASN A 182 -19.75 -0.44 13.56
N GLN A 183 -20.64 -0.26 14.54
CA GLN A 183 -20.17 0.06 15.86
C GLN A 183 -19.15 -1.01 16.16
N ILE A 184 -17.87 -0.64 16.16
CA ILE A 184 -16.89 -1.38 16.93
C ILE A 184 -17.48 -1.30 18.33
N ASP A 185 -18.19 -2.37 18.73
CA ASP A 185 -18.98 -2.44 19.96
C ASP A 185 -18.17 -1.79 21.06
N GLY A 186 -18.80 -0.83 21.74
CA GLY A 186 -18.20 0.10 22.67
C GLY A 186 -16.93 -0.41 23.32
N LEU A 187 -15.79 -0.14 22.68
CA LEU A 187 -14.57 -0.01 23.42
C LEU A 187 -14.69 1.40 23.99
N GLU A 188 -15.16 1.49 25.24
CA GLU A 188 -14.44 2.32 26.23
C GLU A 188 -12.97 2.36 25.83
N GLU A 189 -12.25 3.48 25.99
CA GLU A 189 -10.81 3.52 25.75
C GLU A 189 -10.10 2.38 26.51
N GLN A 190 -10.11 1.17 25.96
CA GLN A 190 -9.47 -0.01 26.46
C GLN A 190 -8.08 0.30 26.01
N THR A 191 -7.32 0.85 26.96
CA THR A 191 -5.90 1.10 26.79
C THR A 191 -5.30 -0.25 26.42
N MET A 192 -5.18 -0.52 25.12
CA MET A 192 -4.67 -1.78 24.63
C MET A 192 -3.30 -1.96 25.26
N THR A 193 -3.14 -3.05 25.99
CA THR A 193 -1.85 -3.42 26.56
C THR A 193 -0.88 -3.70 25.40
N ALA A 194 0.42 -3.63 25.65
CA ALA A 194 1.41 -3.99 24.62
C ALA A 194 1.19 -5.38 24.01
N LYS A 195 0.61 -6.31 24.78
CA LYS A 195 0.22 -7.66 24.32
C LYS A 195 -0.98 -7.61 23.35
N ASP A 196 -2.05 -6.94 23.75
CA ASP A 196 -3.27 -6.80 22.95
C ASP A 196 -2.99 -6.14 21.58
N ARG A 197 -2.07 -5.16 21.55
CA ARG A 197 -1.62 -4.52 20.30
C ARG A 197 -0.86 -5.48 19.39
N LEU A 198 -0.05 -6.35 19.98
CA LEU A 198 0.75 -7.32 19.23
C LEU A 198 -0.14 -8.42 18.66
N GLU A 199 -1.14 -8.86 19.42
CA GLU A 199 -2.17 -9.81 18.98
C GLU A 199 -3.02 -9.21 17.85
N PHE A 200 -3.55 -7.99 18.03
CA PHE A 200 -4.27 -7.27 16.98
C PHE A 200 -3.47 -7.15 15.68
N SER A 201 -2.19 -6.76 15.79
CA SER A 201 -1.33 -6.61 14.61
C SER A 201 -1.06 -7.94 13.90
N ASN A 202 -0.91 -9.03 14.66
CA ASN A 202 -0.74 -10.37 14.10
C ASN A 202 -2.01 -10.87 13.40
N ASP A 203 -3.17 -10.61 13.97
CA ASP A 203 -4.45 -11.04 13.37
C ASP A 203 -4.75 -10.27 12.09
N GLN A 204 -4.44 -8.97 12.05
CA GLN A 204 -4.49 -8.17 10.82
C GLN A 204 -3.58 -8.73 9.71
N VAL A 205 -2.36 -9.18 10.06
CA VAL A 205 -1.47 -9.85 9.10
C VAL A 205 -2.11 -11.12 8.56
N LYS A 206 -2.60 -12.01 9.44
CA LYS A 206 -3.21 -13.28 9.03
C LYS A 206 -4.42 -13.05 8.13
N ASP A 207 -5.29 -12.12 8.49
CA ASP A 207 -6.52 -11.84 7.75
C ASP A 207 -6.23 -11.31 6.34
N ILE A 208 -5.30 -10.35 6.22
CA ILE A 208 -4.95 -9.78 4.91
C ILE A 208 -4.20 -10.81 4.07
N VAL A 209 -3.21 -11.51 4.63
CA VAL A 209 -2.48 -12.56 3.92
C VAL A 209 -3.44 -13.64 3.42
N LYS A 210 -4.39 -14.09 4.25
CA LYS A 210 -5.40 -15.09 3.87
C LYS A 210 -6.35 -14.62 2.76
N ARG A 211 -6.58 -13.31 2.62
CA ARG A 211 -7.39 -12.76 1.52
C ARG A 211 -6.60 -12.60 0.23
N VAL A 212 -5.30 -12.29 0.31
CA VAL A 212 -4.51 -11.84 -0.86
C VAL A 212 -3.55 -12.92 -1.40
N TRP A 213 -3.23 -13.97 -0.63
CA TRP A 213 -2.21 -14.97 -1.00
C TRP A 213 -2.38 -15.57 -2.40
N MET A 214 -3.61 -15.92 -2.79
CA MET A 214 -3.86 -16.55 -4.09
C MET A 214 -3.58 -15.59 -5.25
N TYR A 215 -3.91 -14.30 -5.08
CA TYR A 215 -3.62 -13.27 -6.07
C TYR A 215 -2.12 -13.01 -6.19
N ILE A 216 -1.38 -13.02 -5.07
CA ILE A 216 0.08 -12.87 -5.07
C ILE A 216 0.73 -14.02 -5.84
N ILE A 217 0.38 -15.26 -5.51
CA ILE A 217 0.96 -16.43 -6.18
C ILE A 217 0.68 -16.39 -7.69
N LEU A 218 -0.56 -16.07 -8.09
CA LEU A 218 -0.92 -15.99 -9.50
C LEU A 218 -0.19 -14.85 -10.22
N GLY A 219 -0.11 -13.67 -9.61
CA GLY A 219 0.61 -12.53 -10.17
C GLY A 219 2.11 -12.78 -10.32
N VAL A 220 2.75 -13.38 -9.31
CA VAL A 220 4.18 -13.73 -9.36
C VAL A 220 4.44 -14.87 -10.34
N ALA A 221 3.53 -15.84 -10.48
CA ALA A 221 3.64 -16.90 -11.50
C ALA A 221 3.69 -16.30 -12.91
N ILE A 222 2.77 -15.37 -13.20
CA ILE A 222 2.73 -14.66 -14.48
C ILE A 222 4.01 -13.83 -14.65
N GLY A 223 4.44 -13.10 -13.62
CA GLY A 223 5.68 -12.32 -13.62
C GLY A 223 6.92 -13.16 -13.90
N ALA A 224 7.04 -14.34 -13.29
CA ALA A 224 8.13 -15.28 -13.47
C ALA A 224 8.18 -15.86 -14.90
N ALA A 225 7.01 -16.11 -15.50
CA ALA A 225 6.91 -16.53 -16.89
C ALA A 225 7.35 -15.41 -17.83
N ILE A 226 6.99 -14.15 -17.55
CA ILE A 226 7.32 -12.99 -18.39
C ILE A 226 8.81 -12.64 -18.30
N HIS A 227 9.36 -12.54 -17.08
CA HIS A 227 10.66 -11.92 -16.82
C HIS A 227 11.82 -12.62 -17.56
N ASN A 228 11.79 -13.94 -17.67
CA ASN A 228 12.88 -14.70 -18.28
C ASN A 228 12.59 -15.14 -19.73
N TRP A 229 11.38 -14.86 -20.24
CA TRP A 229 10.97 -15.26 -21.59
C TRP A 229 10.75 -14.09 -22.54
N ILE A 230 10.45 -12.88 -22.04
CA ILE A 230 10.23 -11.70 -22.89
C ILE A 230 11.51 -10.85 -22.91
N PRO A 231 12.29 -10.89 -24.01
CA PRO A 231 13.49 -10.09 -24.15
C PRO A 231 13.16 -8.60 -24.39
N GLU A 232 14.07 -7.74 -23.94
CA GLU A 232 13.94 -6.28 -23.94
C GLU A 232 13.66 -5.70 -25.35
N ASN A 233 14.19 -6.33 -26.39
CA ASN A 233 13.96 -5.94 -27.78
C ASN A 233 12.49 -6.04 -28.22
N ILE A 234 11.72 -6.99 -27.69
CA ILE A 234 10.29 -7.13 -27.99
C ILE A 234 9.52 -6.00 -27.30
N ILE A 235 9.87 -5.67 -26.06
CA ILE A 235 9.26 -4.58 -25.29
C ILE A 235 9.55 -3.24 -25.99
N ALA A 236 10.80 -3.01 -26.40
CA ALA A 236 11.21 -1.82 -27.13
C ALA A 236 10.56 -1.71 -28.52
N ALA A 237 10.34 -2.82 -29.23
CA ALA A 237 9.63 -2.82 -30.51
C ALA A 237 8.10 -2.60 -30.36
N LEU A 238 7.50 -3.07 -29.26
CA LEU A 238 6.07 -2.90 -29.02
C LEU A 238 5.71 -1.51 -28.48
N LEU A 239 6.55 -0.95 -27.60
CA LEU A 239 6.36 0.31 -26.87
C LEU A 239 7.31 1.44 -27.34
N GLY A 240 8.04 1.23 -28.44
CA GLY A 240 8.96 2.21 -29.02
C GLY A 240 8.26 3.51 -29.44
N GLN A 241 9.01 4.59 -29.57
CA GLN A 241 8.49 5.95 -29.76
C GLN A 241 7.68 6.16 -31.06
N ASP A 242 7.74 5.23 -32.00
CA ASP A 242 7.05 5.33 -33.29
C ASP A 242 5.54 5.06 -33.20
N LYS A 243 4.98 4.86 -31.99
CA LYS A 243 3.57 4.51 -31.79
C LYS A 243 2.81 5.55 -30.98
N TRP A 244 1.56 5.77 -31.40
CA TRP A 244 0.66 6.79 -30.86
C TRP A 244 0.28 6.62 -29.39
N TYR A 245 0.45 5.43 -28.82
CA TYR A 245 0.20 5.11 -27.41
C TYR A 245 1.48 5.09 -26.56
N SER A 246 2.64 5.35 -27.17
CA SER A 246 3.90 5.45 -26.45
C SER A 246 3.94 6.75 -25.64
N VAL A 247 4.57 6.71 -24.46
CA VAL A 247 4.67 7.86 -23.57
C VAL A 247 5.44 8.98 -24.29
N LEU A 248 4.77 10.12 -24.52
CA LEU A 248 5.39 11.35 -25.01
C LEU A 248 6.38 11.83 -23.93
N LEU A 249 7.67 11.76 -24.25
CA LEU A 249 8.75 12.31 -23.44
C LEU A 249 8.86 13.83 -23.62
#